data_AF-A0A836K3L3-F1
#
_entry.id   AF-A0A836K3L3-F1
#
_cell.length_a   1.000
_cell.length_b   1.000
_cell.length_c   1.000
_cell.angle_alpha   90.00
_cell.angle_beta   90.00
_cell.angle_gamma   90.00
#
_symmetry.space_group_name_H-M   'P 1'
#
loop_
_entity.id
_entity.type
_entity.pdbx_description
1 polymer ?
#
loop_
_entity_poly.entity_id
_entity_poly.type
_entity_poly.pdbx_seq_one_letter_code
_entity_poly.pdbx_strand_id
1 'polypeptide(L)'
;MAVLHRALFTWFNLLIFLILLVLRLDQRIQWNWFIIFIPMWLYDNILLIYIVFNMISYCKNVRNFSLKRETRYMIAVILKLCAQILICLKLEAPHWSLPAKAVLAPFWLLLPILAIDVIYHLMLQTTY
;
A
#
# COMPACT_ATOMS: atom_id res chain seq x y z
N MET A 1 19.45 -11.00 -11.00
CA MET A 1 19.93 -9.64 -10.67
C MET A 1 18.79 -8.64 -10.38
N ALA A 2 17.74 -8.51 -11.21
CA ALA A 2 16.69 -7.49 -11.02
C ALA A 2 15.83 -7.62 -9.74
N VAL A 3 15.59 -8.85 -9.25
CA VAL A 3 14.79 -9.10 -8.04
C VAL A 3 15.50 -8.56 -6.79
N LEU A 4 16.82 -8.75 -6.71
CA LEU A 4 17.63 -8.32 -5.57
C LEU A 4 17.66 -6.80 -5.45
N HIS A 5 17.78 -6.09 -6.59
CA HIS A 5 17.72 -4.63 -6.62
C HIS A 5 16.36 -4.08 -6.13
N ARG A 6 15.25 -4.71 -6.56
CA ARG A 6 13.90 -4.33 -6.10
C ARG A 6 13.75 -4.52 -4.59
N ALA A 7 14.21 -5.66 -4.07
CA ALA A 7 14.19 -5.93 -2.64
C ALA A 7 15.01 -4.88 -1.88
N LEU A 8 16.28 -4.66 -2.24
CA LEU A 8 17.14 -3.67 -1.58
C LEU A 8 16.50 -2.29 -1.56
N PHE A 9 15.90 -1.84 -2.66
CA PHE A 9 15.20 -0.55 -2.71
C PHE A 9 14.02 -0.48 -1.73
N THR A 10 13.21 -1.54 -1.63
CA THR A 10 12.10 -1.58 -0.66
C THR A 10 12.59 -1.57 0.78
N TRP A 11 13.61 -2.36 1.11
CA TRP A 11 14.20 -2.40 2.45
C TRP A 11 14.84 -1.07 2.84
N PHE A 12 15.52 -0.41 1.90
CA PHE A 12 16.11 0.91 2.11
C PHE A 12 15.06 1.99 2.40
N ASN A 13 13.98 2.05 1.61
CA ASN A 13 12.87 2.97 1.88
C ASN A 13 12.22 2.72 3.24
N LEU A 14 12.04 1.46 3.62
CA LEU A 14 11.48 1.07 4.90
C LEU A 14 12.39 1.49 6.07
N LEU A 15 13.70 1.30 5.92
CA LEU A 15 14.70 1.78 6.89
C LEU A 15 14.64 3.30 7.08
N ILE A 16 14.60 4.07 5.98
CA ILE A 16 14.48 5.54 6.06
C ILE A 16 13.19 5.92 6.79
N PHE A 17 12.06 5.30 6.43
CA PHE A 17 10.78 5.53 7.10
C PHE A 17 10.87 5.27 8.61
N LEU A 18 11.47 4.15 9.01
CA LEU A 18 11.62 3.77 10.42
C LEU A 18 12.49 4.78 11.19
N ILE A 19 13.60 5.23 10.59
CA ILE A 19 14.48 6.24 11.20
C ILE A 19 13.73 7.55 11.42
N LEU A 20 13.03 8.06 10.39
CA LEU A 20 12.23 9.29 10.49
C LEU A 20 11.11 9.15 11.53
N LEU A 21 10.47 7.98 11.59
CA LEU A 21 9.41 7.67 12.56
C LEU A 21 9.95 7.73 13.99
N VAL A 22 11.08 7.09 14.26
CA VAL A 22 11.71 7.10 15.60
C VAL A 22 12.17 8.50 15.99
N LEU A 23 12.80 9.25 15.08
CA LEU A 23 13.21 10.64 15.35
C LEU A 23 12.01 11.54 15.69
N ARG A 24 10.86 11.34 15.03
CA ARG A 24 9.64 12.06 15.37
C ARG A 24 9.09 11.65 16.73
N LEU A 25 9.11 10.35 17.03
CA LEU A 25 8.63 9.81 18.29
C LEU A 25 9.46 10.34 19.48
N ASP A 26 10.78 10.49 19.27
CA ASP A 26 11.72 11.12 20.21
C ASP A 26 11.58 12.65 20.28
N GLN A 27 10.59 13.24 19.59
CA GLN A 27 10.34 14.69 19.52
C GLN A 27 11.53 15.52 19.01
N ARG A 28 12.53 14.90 18.37
CA ARG A 28 13.70 15.59 17.80
C ARG A 28 13.34 16.46 16.59
N ILE A 29 12.29 16.09 15.88
CA ILE A 29 11.82 16.77 14.67
C ILE A 29 10.34 17.14 14.87
N GLN A 30 9.94 18.38 14.58
CA GLN A 30 8.55 18.86 14.66
C GLN A 30 7.78 18.82 13.33
N TRP A 31 8.28 18.06 12.36
CA TRP A 31 7.69 17.99 11.03
C TRP A 31 6.34 17.30 11.05
N ASN A 32 5.51 17.68 10.08
CA ASN A 32 4.20 17.09 9.86
C ASN A 32 4.34 15.59 9.58
N TRP A 33 3.43 14.76 10.12
CA TRP A 33 3.44 13.31 9.89
C TRP A 33 3.37 12.94 8.42
N PHE A 34 2.74 13.77 7.57
CA PHE A 34 2.75 13.56 6.12
C PHE A 34 4.19 13.52 5.53
N ILE A 35 5.12 14.30 6.08
CA ILE A 35 6.51 14.37 5.60
C ILE A 35 7.28 13.10 5.98
N ILE A 36 7.05 12.56 7.17
CA ILE A 36 7.69 11.34 7.66
C ILE A 36 7.32 10.14 6.79
N PHE A 37 6.08 10.12 6.28
CA PHE A 37 5.58 9.07 5.40
C PHE A 37 5.98 9.26 3.92
N ILE A 38 6.68 10.32 3.51
CA ILE A 38 7.13 10.55 2.13
C ILE A 38 7.74 9.30 1.46
N PRO A 39 8.70 8.57 2.06
CA PRO A 39 9.27 7.37 1.43
C PRO A 39 8.20 6.31 1.10
N MET A 40 7.19 6.14 1.96
CA MET A 40 6.06 5.24 1.69
C MET A 40 5.17 5.79 0.58
N TRP A 41 4.81 7.08 0.64
CA TRP A 41 4.04 7.75 -0.41
C TRP A 41 4.68 7.63 -1.78
N LEU A 42 6.00 7.81 -1.89
CA LEU A 42 6.72 7.69 -3.14
C LEU A 42 6.63 6.27 -3.70
N TYR A 43 6.76 5.26 -2.85
CA TYR A 43 6.61 3.86 -3.24
C TYR A 43 5.18 3.53 -3.72
N ASP A 44 4.16 3.91 -2.95
CA ASP A 44 2.76 3.67 -3.33
C ASP A 44 2.39 4.44 -4.63
N ASN A 45 2.93 5.64 -4.87
CA ASN A 45 2.75 6.38 -6.12
C ASN A 45 3.37 5.66 -7.33
N ILE A 46 4.60 5.14 -7.19
CA ILE A 46 5.24 4.35 -8.27
C ILE A 46 4.40 3.12 -8.60
N LEU A 47 3.89 2.42 -7.58
CA LEU A 47 2.99 1.29 -7.77
C LEU A 47 1.70 1.69 -8.48
N LEU A 48 1.07 2.80 -8.07
CA LEU A 48 -0.14 3.31 -8.70
C LEU A 48 0.09 3.63 -10.17
N ILE A 49 1.17 4.33 -10.49
CA ILE A 49 1.56 4.64 -11.88
C ILE A 49 1.75 3.35 -12.67
N TYR A 50 2.47 2.37 -12.13
CA TYR A 50 2.69 1.08 -12.80
C TYR A 50 1.38 0.38 -13.13
N ILE A 51 0.42 0.31 -12.19
CA ILE A 51 -0.86 -0.36 -12.42
C ILE A 51 -1.72 0.44 -13.40
N VAL A 52 -1.73 1.78 -13.34
CA VAL A 52 -2.44 2.62 -14.32
C VAL A 52 -1.88 2.40 -15.72
N PHE A 53 -0.56 2.37 -15.90
CA PHE A 53 0.06 2.06 -17.20
C PHE A 53 -0.32 0.67 -17.69
N ASN A 54 -0.29 -0.32 -16.81
CA ASN A 54 -0.71 -1.68 -17.10
C ASN A 54 -2.18 -1.70 -17.56
N MET A 55 -3.07 -1.00 -16.85
CA MET A 55 -4.49 -0.88 -17.18
C MET A 55 -4.72 -0.17 -18.52
N ILE A 56 -4.00 0.91 -18.82
CA ILE A 56 -4.07 1.60 -20.11
C ILE A 56 -3.60 0.68 -21.24
N SER A 57 -2.51 -0.05 -21.04
CA SER A 57 -2.00 -1.05 -22.00
C SER A 57 -3.03 -2.15 -22.26
N TYR A 58 -3.71 -2.62 -21.21
CA TYR A 58 -4.79 -3.60 -21.33
C TYR A 58 -6.03 -3.05 -22.05
N CYS A 59 -6.45 -1.81 -21.77
CA CYS A 59 -7.56 -1.18 -22.47
C CYS A 59 -7.29 -1.02 -23.97
N LYS A 60 -6.03 -0.83 -24.37
CA LYS A 60 -5.63 -0.75 -25.77
C LYS A 60 -5.68 -2.13 -26.47
N ASN A 61 -5.51 -3.22 -25.72
CA ASN A 61 -5.53 -4.59 -26.24
C ASN A 61 -6.88 -5.27 -25.92
N VAL A 62 -7.94 -4.81 -26.61
CA VAL A 62 -9.35 -5.25 -26.47
C VAL A 62 -9.54 -6.68 -26.98
N ARG A 63 -8.88 -7.68 -26.37
CA ARG A 63 -9.04 -9.07 -26.83
C ARG A 63 -8.76 -10.17 -25.81
N ASN A 64 -9.18 -10.05 -24.55
CA ASN A 64 -9.79 -11.15 -23.76
C ASN A 64 -9.89 -10.80 -22.26
N PHE A 65 -11.00 -11.23 -21.66
CA PHE A 65 -11.45 -10.87 -20.32
C PHE A 65 -10.72 -11.64 -19.20
N SER A 66 -9.94 -10.93 -18.38
CA SER A 66 -9.62 -11.31 -16.99
C SER A 66 -9.53 -10.08 -16.07
N LEU A 67 -10.51 -9.18 -16.18
CA LEU A 67 -10.57 -7.91 -15.45
C LEU A 67 -10.62 -8.08 -13.92
N LYS A 68 -11.10 -9.23 -13.42
CA LYS A 68 -11.35 -9.41 -11.98
C LYS A 68 -10.07 -9.34 -11.13
N ARG A 69 -8.93 -9.80 -11.63
CA ARG A 69 -7.70 -9.87 -10.83
C ARG A 69 -7.00 -8.51 -10.72
N GLU A 70 -6.82 -7.83 -11.84
CA GLU A 70 -6.18 -6.50 -11.88
C GLU A 70 -7.00 -5.44 -11.14
N THR A 71 -8.34 -5.47 -11.25
CA THR A 71 -9.21 -4.55 -10.51
C THR A 71 -9.14 -4.78 -8.99
N ARG A 72 -8.99 -6.03 -8.52
CA ARG A 72 -8.78 -6.30 -7.08
C ARG A 72 -7.48 -5.69 -6.57
N TYR A 73 -6.40 -5.79 -7.35
CA TYR A 73 -5.13 -5.15 -7.00
C TYR A 73 -5.25 -3.62 -6.91
N MET A 74 -5.95 -2.99 -7.86
CA MET A 74 -6.23 -1.55 -7.81
C MET A 74 -7.02 -1.15 -6.55
N ILE A 75 -8.08 -1.88 -6.23
CA ILE A 75 -8.90 -1.64 -5.04
C ILE A 75 -8.04 -1.79 -3.77
N ALA A 76 -7.18 -2.82 -3.71
CA ALA A 76 -6.30 -3.04 -2.57
C ALA A 76 -5.28 -1.90 -2.39
N VAL A 77 -4.67 -1.39 -3.47
CA VAL A 77 -3.73 -0.26 -3.40
C VAL A 77 -4.42 1.02 -2.97
N ILE A 78 -5.61 1.32 -3.51
CA ILE A 78 -6.39 2.48 -3.10
C ILE A 78 -6.78 2.38 -1.62
N LEU A 79 -7.23 1.21 -1.17
CA LEU A 79 -7.59 0.97 0.22
C LEU A 79 -6.39 1.13 1.16
N LYS A 80 -5.21 0.67 0.74
CA LYS A 80 -3.94 0.84 1.46
C LYS A 80 -3.55 2.32 1.56
N LEU A 81 -3.69 3.08 0.48
CA LEU A 81 -3.46 4.54 0.47
C LEU A 81 -4.41 5.27 1.44
N CYS A 82 -5.71 4.95 1.40
CA CYS A 82 -6.68 5.50 2.34
C CYS A 82 -6.31 5.21 3.80
N ALA A 83 -5.88 3.97 4.10
CA ALA A 83 -5.41 3.60 5.43
C ALA A 83 -4.20 4.45 5.87
N GLN A 84 -3.23 4.65 4.99
CA GLN A 84 -2.04 5.45 5.27
C GLN A 84 -2.37 6.92 5.53
N ILE A 85 -3.30 7.50 4.76
CA ILE A 85 -3.79 8.88 4.98
C ILE A 85 -4.50 9.00 6.33
N LEU A 86 -5.39 8.06 6.65
CA LEU A 86 -6.10 8.00 7.93
C LEU A 86 -5.14 7.90 9.12
N ILE A 87 -4.09 7.08 8.99
CA ILE A 87 -3.02 6.98 9.99
C ILE A 87 -2.30 8.32 10.14
N CYS A 88 -1.86 8.95 9.04
CA CYS A 88 -1.20 10.27 9.10
C CYS A 88 -2.06 11.32 9.80
N LEU A 89 -3.35 11.36 9.45
CA LEU A 89 -4.31 12.32 10.03
C LEU A 89 -4.51 12.08 11.53
N LYS A 90 -4.59 10.80 11.95
CA LYS A 90 -4.70 10.41 13.36
C LYS A 90 -3.46 10.80 14.17
N LEU A 91 -2.27 10.66 13.59
CA LEU A 91 -1.02 11.01 14.29
C LEU A 91 -0.80 12.52 14.37
N GLU A 92 -1.22 13.29 13.36
CA GLU A 92 -1.10 14.76 13.36
C GLU A 92 -2.11 15.46 14.27
N ALA A 93 -3.34 14.95 14.35
CA ALA A 93 -4.41 15.57 15.13
C ALA A 93 -4.88 14.65 16.28
N PRO A 94 -4.12 14.54 17.39
CA PRO A 94 -4.50 13.69 18.53
C PRO A 94 -5.76 14.15 19.26
N HIS A 95 -6.19 15.41 19.04
CA HIS A 95 -7.43 15.97 19.60
C HIS A 95 -8.70 15.38 18.98
N TRP A 96 -8.66 14.96 17.71
CA TRP A 96 -9.79 14.28 17.10
C TRP A 96 -9.81 12.85 17.63
N SER A 97 -10.77 12.55 18.52
CA SER A 97 -11.00 11.23 19.12
C SER A 97 -11.46 10.20 18.08
N LEU A 98 -10.66 9.98 17.04
CA LEU A 98 -10.88 8.98 16.03
C LEU A 98 -10.60 7.61 16.67
N PRO A 99 -11.59 6.72 16.76
CA PRO A 99 -11.40 5.42 17.37
C PRO A 99 -10.33 4.66 16.58
N ALA A 100 -9.34 4.10 17.29
CA ALA A 100 -8.26 3.33 16.66
C ALA A 100 -8.77 2.21 15.74
N LYS A 101 -9.98 1.70 16.03
CA LYS A 101 -10.68 0.72 15.19
C LYS A 101 -11.02 1.25 13.79
N ALA A 102 -11.41 2.52 13.63
CA ALA A 102 -11.72 3.10 12.33
C ALA A 102 -10.46 3.26 11.46
N VAL A 103 -9.33 3.55 12.08
CA VAL A 103 -8.04 3.68 11.40
C VAL A 103 -7.49 2.31 10.96
N LEU A 104 -7.76 1.26 11.74
CA LEU A 104 -7.40 -0.12 11.40
C LEU A 104 -8.41 -0.83 10.50
N ALA A 105 -9.63 -0.30 10.34
CA ALA A 105 -10.69 -0.90 9.52
C ALA A 105 -10.25 -1.24 8.07
N PRO A 106 -9.59 -0.34 7.31
CA PRO A 106 -9.11 -0.69 5.97
C PRO A 106 -8.05 -1.79 5.99
N PHE A 107 -7.21 -1.86 7.03
CA PHE A 107 -6.20 -2.91 7.18
C PHE A 107 -6.82 -4.28 7.48
N TRP A 108 -7.87 -4.28 8.31
CA TRP A 108 -8.68 -5.48 8.62
C TRP A 108 -9.47 -6.01 7.43
N LEU A 109 -9.81 -5.17 6.47
CA LEU A 109 -10.43 -5.60 5.21
C LEU A 109 -9.39 -6.07 4.19
N LEU A 110 -8.22 -5.46 4.16
CA LEU A 110 -7.18 -5.75 3.17
C LEU A 110 -6.53 -7.13 3.38
N LEU A 111 -6.28 -7.52 4.64
CA LEU A 111 -5.75 -8.83 5.01
C LEU A 111 -6.57 -10.02 4.49
N PRO A 112 -7.89 -10.12 4.77
CA PRO A 112 -8.70 -11.24 4.28
C PRO A 112 -8.85 -11.23 2.76
N ILE A 113 -8.90 -10.06 2.12
CA ILE A 113 -8.98 -9.96 0.65
C ILE A 113 -7.72 -10.57 0.00
N LEU A 114 -6.52 -10.26 0.51
CA LEU A 114 -5.28 -10.84 0.02
C LEU A 114 -5.19 -12.34 0.32
N ALA A 115 -5.59 -12.77 1.52
CA ALA A 115 -5.59 -14.17 1.90
C ALA A 115 -6.50 -15.01 0.98
N ILE A 116 -7.71 -14.52 0.69
CA ILE A 116 -8.65 -15.17 -0.22
C ILE A 116 -8.07 -15.25 -1.64
N ASP A 117 -7.41 -14.20 -2.13
CA ASP A 117 -6.85 -14.19 -3.49
C ASP A 117 -5.72 -15.23 -3.63
N VAL A 118 -4.82 -15.31 -2.64
CA VAL A 118 -3.74 -16.31 -2.61
C VAL A 118 -4.31 -17.73 -2.55
N ILE A 119 -5.30 -17.97 -1.68
CA ILE A 119 -5.94 -19.30 -1.55
C ILE A 119 -6.62 -19.70 -2.86
N TYR A 120 -7.33 -18.76 -3.51
CA TYR A 120 -8.00 -19.03 -4.78
C TYR A 120 -6.98 -19.39 -5.88
N HIS A 121 -5.85 -18.67 -5.94
CA HIS A 121 -4.77 -18.96 -6.88
C HIS A 121 -4.15 -20.35 -6.62
N LEU A 122 -3.92 -20.69 -5.36
CA LEU A 122 -3.32 -21.98 -4.97
C LEU A 122 -4.24 -23.15 -5.33
N MET A 123 -5.53 -23.05 -5.03
CA MET A 123 -6.53 -24.07 -5.36
C MET A 123 -6.64 -24.30 -6.88
N LEU A 124 -6.65 -23.21 -7.65
CA LEU A 124 -6.73 -23.30 -9.11
C LEU A 124 -5.49 -23.98 -9.70
N GLN A 125 -4.30 -23.72 -9.15
CA GLN A 125 -3.06 -24.34 -9.58
C GLN A 125 -2.93 -25.82 -9.17
N THR A 126 -3.67 -26.27 -8.14
CA THR A 126 -3.64 -27.68 -7.70
C THR A 126 -4.61 -28.56 -8.50
N THR A 127 -5.53 -27.95 -9.25
CA THR A 127 -6.60 -28.65 -10.00
C THR A 127 -6.22 -28.91 -11.47
N TYR A 128 -5.12 -28.33 -11.96
CA TYR A 128 -4.53 -28.56 -13.29
C TYR A 128 -3.21 -29.32 -13.18
#